data_AF-A0A2S2NJ43-F1
#
_entry.id   AF-A0A2S2NJ43-F1
#
_cell.length_a   1.000
_cell.length_b   1.000
_cell.length_c   1.000
_cell.angle_alpha   90.00
_cell.angle_beta   90.00
_cell.angle_gamma   90.00
#
_symmetry.space_group_name_H-M   'P 1'
#
loop_
_entity.id
_entity.type
_entity.pdbx_description
1 polymer ?
#
loop_
_entity_poly.entity_id
_entity_poly.type
_entity_poly.pdbx_seq_one_letter_code
_entity_poly.pdbx_strand_id
1 'polypeptide(L)'
;NICKLFDDSLLLLCPDKIYREKVLLFVIDVAPYMMKAAKVLQSLFTKMIHITCIVHGLHFISEEVCKHFSKVDSLISNGKTIAPEISLPPQPIITRWGTLLDAGAYYCDHFDTFLK
;
A
#
# COMPACT_ATOMS: atom_id res chain seq x y z
N ASN A 1 14.97 19.70 -1.79
CA ASN A 1 14.92 19.37 -0.34
C ASN A 1 13.45 19.24 0.04
N ILE A 2 13.03 18.13 0.66
CA ILE A 2 11.64 17.84 1.04
C ILE A 2 11.03 18.90 1.96
N CYS A 3 11.82 19.48 2.88
CA CYS A 3 11.33 20.50 3.81
C CYS A 3 10.95 21.79 3.08
N LYS A 4 11.76 22.20 2.10
CA LYS A 4 11.48 23.36 1.26
C LYS A 4 10.20 23.14 0.45
N LEU A 5 10.07 21.97 -0.19
CA LEU A 5 8.86 21.63 -0.93
C LEU A 5 7.61 21.65 -0.04
N PHE A 6 7.74 21.13 1.19
CA PHE A 6 6.65 21.12 2.17
C PHE A 6 6.25 22.54 2.59
N ASP A 7 7.21 23.39 2.91
CA ASP A 7 6.97 24.80 3.25
C ASP A 7 6.36 25.57 2.06
N ASP A 8 6.90 25.40 0.85
CA ASP A 8 6.38 26.01 -0.38
C ASP A 8 4.92 25.57 -0.62
N SER A 9 4.60 24.30 -0.38
CA SER A 9 3.23 23.77 -0.50
C SER A 9 2.27 24.36 0.53
N LEU A 10 2.74 24.59 1.77
CA LEU A 10 1.94 25.25 2.81
C LEU A 10 1.72 26.73 2.51
N LEU A 11 2.70 27.40 1.91
CA LEU A 11 2.56 28.80 1.47
C LEU A 11 1.55 28.94 0.32
N LEU A 12 1.39 27.95 -0.55
CA LEU A 12 0.31 27.96 -1.54
C LEU A 12 -1.08 27.91 -0.88
N LEU A 13 -1.22 27.21 0.24
CA LEU A 13 -2.48 27.10 0.99
C LEU A 13 -2.70 28.27 1.96
N CYS A 14 -1.63 28.84 2.50
CA CYS A 14 -1.62 29.94 3.46
C CYS A 14 -0.53 30.95 3.06
N PRO A 15 -0.83 31.88 2.13
CA PRO A 15 0.17 32.78 1.54
C PRO A 15 0.85 33.72 2.53
N ASP A 16 0.14 34.12 3.60
CA ASP A 16 0.63 35.11 4.54
C ASP A 16 1.71 34.56 5.47
N LYS A 17 1.55 33.30 5.92
CA LYS A 17 2.43 32.68 6.91
C LYS A 17 2.19 31.18 7.06
N ILE A 18 3.27 30.43 7.33
CA ILE A 18 3.21 29.04 7.78
C ILE A 18 3.01 29.00 9.31
N TYR A 19 1.86 28.47 9.76
CA TYR A 19 1.57 28.20 11.18
C TYR A 19 2.01 26.78 11.53
N ARG A 20 3.29 26.59 11.87
CA ARG A 20 3.88 25.25 12.07
C ARG A 20 3.19 24.46 13.19
N GLU A 21 2.75 25.14 14.24
CA GLU A 21 2.02 24.58 15.38
C GLU A 21 0.59 24.11 15.03
N LYS A 22 0.07 24.48 13.86
CA LYS A 22 -1.25 24.04 13.37
C LYS A 22 -1.17 22.86 12.41
N VAL A 23 0.02 22.44 12.02
CA VAL A 23 0.21 21.22 11.22
C VAL A 23 0.27 20.03 12.16
N LEU A 24 -0.86 19.35 12.33
CA LEU A 24 -1.03 18.32 13.35
C LEU A 24 -0.83 16.89 12.82
N LEU A 25 -1.09 16.66 11.53
CA LEU A 25 -1.11 15.33 10.96
C LEU A 25 -0.26 15.25 9.70
N PHE A 26 0.54 14.20 9.59
CA PHE A 26 1.28 13.86 8.38
C PHE A 26 1.04 12.40 8.00
N VAL A 27 0.17 12.20 7.00
CA VAL A 27 -0.26 10.88 6.55
C VAL A 27 0.57 10.46 5.34
N ILE A 28 1.41 9.44 5.48
CA ILE A 28 2.33 8.98 4.43
C ILE A 28 2.50 7.45 4.46
N ASP A 29 3.10 6.88 3.41
CA ASP A 29 3.58 5.50 3.46
C ASP A 29 4.77 5.33 4.44
N VAL A 30 5.05 4.10 4.89
CA VAL A 30 6.22 3.84 5.76
C VAL A 30 7.47 3.42 5.00
N ALA A 31 7.62 3.81 3.73
CA ALA A 31 8.85 3.55 3.01
C ALA A 31 10.04 4.21 3.75
N PRO A 32 11.24 3.60 3.73
CA PRO A 32 12.37 4.08 4.54
C PRO A 32 12.74 5.55 4.30
N TYR A 33 12.57 6.05 3.07
CA TYR A 33 12.83 7.46 2.76
C TYR A 33 11.74 8.39 3.29
N MET A 34 10.47 7.97 3.26
CA MET A 34 9.34 8.72 3.82
C MET A 34 9.45 8.83 5.34
N MET A 35 9.85 7.75 6.01
CA MET A 35 10.13 7.77 7.45
C MET A 35 11.28 8.71 7.82
N LYS A 36 12.34 8.78 7.00
CA LYS A 36 13.42 9.75 7.19
C LYS A 36 12.91 11.19 7.02
N ALA A 37 12.11 11.46 5.99
CA ALA A 37 11.52 12.77 5.77
C ALA A 37 10.57 13.18 6.91
N ALA A 38 9.71 12.27 7.37
CA ALA A 38 8.79 12.49 8.48
C ALA A 38 9.52 12.88 9.76
N LYS A 39 10.61 12.19 10.10
CA LYS A 39 11.44 12.53 11.27
C LYS A 39 12.01 13.95 11.19
N VAL A 40 12.46 14.37 10.02
CA VAL A 40 12.96 15.74 9.81
C VAL A 40 11.81 16.75 9.89
N LEU A 41 10.65 16.45 9.31
CA LEU A 41 9.49 17.34 9.39
C LEU A 41 8.95 17.46 10.82
N GLN A 42 8.92 16.38 11.60
CA GLN A 42 8.49 16.42 13.01
C GLN A 42 9.36 17.31 13.89
N SER A 43 10.66 17.45 13.59
CA SER A 43 11.51 18.38 14.33
C SER A 43 11.23 19.85 13.98
N LEU A 44 10.76 20.11 12.75
CA LEU A 44 10.36 21.46 12.28
C LEU A 44 8.92 21.81 12.68
N PHE A 45 8.04 20.82 12.75
CA PHE A 45 6.62 20.93 13.07
C PHE A 45 6.34 20.13 14.35
N THR A 46 6.69 20.71 15.50
CA THR A 46 6.77 19.98 16.78
C THR A 46 5.45 19.38 17.30
N LYS A 47 4.29 19.81 16.77
CA LYS A 47 2.96 19.25 17.08
C LYS A 47 2.46 18.24 16.04
N MET A 48 3.25 17.98 14.99
CA MET A 48 2.90 17.06 13.91
C MET A 48 3.06 15.61 14.35
N ILE A 49 2.00 14.83 14.20
CA ILE A 49 2.00 13.39 14.38
C ILE A 49 2.05 12.72 13.00
N HIS A 50 3.02 11.85 12.81
CA HIS A 50 3.11 10.98 11.64
C HIS A 50 2.14 9.81 11.79
N ILE A 51 1.30 9.58 10.78
CA ILE A 51 0.40 8.43 10.70
C ILE A 51 0.67 7.68 9.40
N THR A 52 0.75 6.36 9.48
CA THR A 52 0.81 5.49 8.31
C THR A 52 -0.49 5.57 7.53
N CYS A 53 -0.40 5.81 6.24
CA CYS A 53 -1.54 5.78 5.34
C CYS A 53 -2.28 4.44 5.45
N ILE A 54 -3.60 4.48 5.61
CA ILE A 54 -4.47 3.29 5.74
C ILE A 54 -4.20 2.30 4.61
N VAL A 55 -4.01 2.83 3.41
CA VAL A 55 -3.70 2.07 2.21
C VAL A 55 -2.42 1.23 2.37
N HIS A 56 -1.40 1.79 3.00
CA HIS A 56 -0.17 1.07 3.31
C HIS A 56 -0.39 0.04 4.44
N GLY A 57 -1.23 0.35 5.43
CA GLY A 57 -1.65 -0.61 6.45
C GLY A 57 -2.35 -1.83 5.84
N LEU A 58 -3.27 -1.62 4.90
CA LEU A 58 -3.94 -2.70 4.17
C LEU A 58 -2.96 -3.55 3.36
N HIS A 59 -1.97 -2.92 2.72
CA HIS A 59 -0.92 -3.65 2.01
C HIS A 59 -0.13 -4.57 2.94
N PHE A 60 0.25 -4.09 4.14
CA PHE A 60 0.97 -4.90 5.11
C PHE A 60 0.16 -6.13 5.56
N ILE A 61 -1.14 -5.94 5.83
CA ILE A 61 -2.03 -7.07 6.16
C ILE A 61 -2.10 -8.07 5.00
N SER A 62 -2.21 -7.60 3.76
CA SER A 62 -2.23 -8.46 2.57
C SER A 62 -0.94 -9.27 2.44
N GLU A 63 0.23 -8.65 2.63
CA GLU A 63 1.51 -9.35 2.61
C GLU A 63 1.62 -10.41 3.71
N GLU A 64 1.12 -10.13 4.92
CA GLU A 64 1.09 -11.10 6.01
C GLU A 64 0.18 -12.28 5.70
N VAL A 65 -0.98 -12.04 5.07
CA VAL A 65 -1.85 -13.11 4.56
C VAL A 65 -1.11 -13.96 3.52
N CYS A 66 -0.42 -13.36 2.54
CA CYS A 66 0.39 -14.12 1.56
C CYS A 66 1.44 -15.01 2.25
N LYS A 67 2.15 -14.48 3.25
CA LYS A 67 3.20 -15.22 3.98
C LYS A 67 2.62 -16.41 4.74
N HIS A 68 1.49 -16.23 5.42
CA HIS A 68 0.83 -17.29 6.17
C HIS A 68 0.28 -18.40 5.25
N PHE A 69 -0.21 -18.02 4.06
CA PHE A 69 -0.78 -18.94 3.08
C PHE A 69 0.14 -19.12 1.86
N SER A 70 1.43 -19.36 2.09
CA SER A 70 2.45 -19.47 1.03
C SER A 70 2.14 -20.53 -0.04
N LYS A 71 1.43 -21.60 0.31
CA LYS A 71 0.97 -22.62 -0.66
C LYS A 71 -0.10 -22.07 -1.61
N VAL A 72 -1.01 -21.25 -1.09
CA VAL A 72 -2.07 -20.61 -1.88
C VAL A 72 -1.44 -19.54 -2.77
N ASP A 73 -0.50 -18.75 -2.24
CA ASP A 73 0.29 -17.78 -3.01
C ASP A 73 1.10 -18.47 -4.14
N SER A 74 1.70 -19.63 -3.84
CA SER A 74 2.37 -20.45 -4.84
C SER A 74 1.41 -21.00 -5.90
N LEU A 75 0.22 -21.45 -5.52
CA LEU A 75 -0.81 -21.90 -6.46
C LEU A 75 -1.27 -20.74 -7.35
N ILE A 76 -1.55 -19.58 -6.77
CA ILE A 76 -1.98 -18.38 -7.49
C ILE A 76 -0.91 -17.92 -8.49
N SER A 77 0.36 -17.89 -8.07
CA SER A 77 1.48 -17.49 -8.93
C SER A 77 1.75 -18.48 -10.07
N ASN A 78 1.49 -19.77 -9.86
CA ASN A 78 1.70 -20.82 -10.85
C ASN A 78 0.43 -21.25 -11.60
N GLY A 79 -0.76 -20.71 -11.28
CA GLY A 79 -2.04 -21.21 -11.78
C GLY A 79 -2.14 -21.26 -13.31
N LYS A 80 -1.56 -20.27 -14.00
CA LYS A 80 -1.42 -20.26 -15.47
C LYS A 80 -0.63 -21.43 -16.04
N THR A 81 0.41 -21.85 -15.33
CA THR A 81 1.28 -22.96 -15.76
C THR A 81 0.61 -24.30 -15.50
N ILE A 82 -0.10 -24.41 -14.38
CA ILE A 82 -0.71 -25.67 -13.93
C ILE A 82 -2.05 -25.91 -14.66
N ALA A 83 -2.81 -24.86 -14.97
CA ALA A 83 -4.11 -24.94 -15.62
C ALA A 83 -4.27 -23.85 -16.70
N PRO A 84 -3.59 -24.00 -17.86
CA PRO A 84 -3.60 -23.00 -18.94
C PRO A 84 -4.97 -22.83 -19.63
N GLU A 85 -5.88 -23.80 -19.44
CA GLU A 85 -7.23 -23.78 -20.01
C GLU A 85 -8.21 -22.87 -19.25
N ILE A 86 -7.86 -22.44 -18.04
CA ILE A 86 -8.69 -21.53 -17.24
C ILE A 86 -8.46 -20.10 -17.74
N SER A 87 -9.55 -19.37 -18.03
CA SER A 87 -9.45 -17.93 -18.31
C SER A 87 -8.74 -17.22 -17.17
N LEU A 88 -7.97 -16.17 -17.45
CA LEU A 88 -7.41 -15.39 -16.36
C LEU A 88 -8.55 -14.77 -15.55
N PRO A 89 -8.41 -14.64 -14.21
CA PRO A 89 -9.33 -13.81 -13.46
C PRO A 89 -9.44 -12.43 -14.13
N PRO A 90 -10.61 -11.80 -14.11
CA PRO A 90 -10.81 -10.49 -14.73
C PRO A 90 -9.69 -9.53 -14.29
N GLN A 91 -9.16 -8.77 -15.25
CA GLN A 91 -7.87 -8.11 -15.13
C GLN A 91 -7.67 -7.41 -13.78
N PRO A 92 -6.45 -7.48 -13.21
CA PRO A 92 -6.17 -6.90 -11.91
C PRO A 92 -6.40 -5.38 -11.97
N ILE A 93 -7.35 -4.92 -11.17
CA ILE A 93 -7.51 -3.51 -10.86
C ILE A 93 -6.16 -3.02 -10.32
N ILE A 94 -5.72 -1.86 -10.82
CA ILE A 94 -4.36 -1.28 -10.77
C ILE A 94 -3.74 -1.20 -9.34
N THR A 95 -4.51 -1.45 -8.29
CA THR A 95 -4.02 -1.58 -6.92
C THR A 95 -3.73 -3.04 -6.55
N ARG A 96 -2.44 -3.35 -6.51
CA ARG A 96 -1.78 -4.65 -6.21
C ARG A 96 -2.18 -5.37 -4.90
N TRP A 97 -3.13 -4.83 -4.13
CA TRP A 97 -3.32 -5.17 -2.70
C TRP A 97 -4.45 -6.18 -2.43
N GLY A 98 -5.45 -6.28 -3.30
CA GLY A 98 -6.56 -7.25 -3.22
C GLY A 98 -6.42 -8.46 -4.15
N THR A 99 -5.52 -8.38 -5.13
CA THR A 99 -5.42 -9.35 -6.24
C THR A 99 -5.18 -10.77 -5.78
N LEU A 100 -4.49 -10.99 -4.65
CA LEU A 100 -4.30 -12.32 -4.10
C LEU A 100 -5.62 -12.94 -3.63
N LEU A 101 -6.44 -12.19 -2.89
CA LEU A 101 -7.71 -12.69 -2.36
C LEU A 101 -8.69 -12.98 -3.50
N ASP A 102 -8.77 -12.07 -4.47
CA ASP A 102 -9.60 -12.24 -5.65
C ASP A 102 -9.15 -13.45 -6.48
N ALA A 103 -7.83 -13.64 -6.67
CA ALA A 103 -7.30 -14.80 -7.37
C ALA A 103 -7.51 -16.10 -6.57
N GLY A 104 -7.37 -16.06 -5.25
CA GLY A 104 -7.63 -17.20 -4.37
C GLY A 104 -9.09 -17.64 -4.43
N ALA A 105 -10.03 -16.69 -4.37
CA ALA A 105 -11.46 -16.95 -4.55
C ALA A 105 -11.75 -17.53 -5.95
N TYR A 106 -11.20 -16.91 -6.99
CA TYR A 106 -11.36 -17.36 -8.37
C TYR A 106 -10.87 -18.79 -8.59
N TYR A 107 -9.68 -19.14 -8.11
CA TYR A 107 -9.17 -20.51 -8.23
C TYR A 107 -9.92 -21.50 -7.34
N CYS A 108 -10.51 -21.06 -6.22
CA CYS A 108 -11.38 -21.90 -5.42
C CYS A 108 -12.65 -22.28 -6.21
N ASP A 109 -13.25 -21.33 -6.93
CA ASP A 109 -14.43 -21.57 -7.76
C ASP A 109 -14.15 -22.49 -8.96
N HIS A 110 -12.88 -22.60 -9.37
CA HIS A 110 -12.44 -23.43 -10.50
C HIS A 110 -11.56 -24.61 -10.08
N PHE A 111 -11.57 -24.98 -8.79
CA PHE A 111 -10.62 -25.93 -8.20
C PHE A 111 -10.66 -27.31 -8.87
N ASP A 112 -11.83 -27.75 -9.33
CA ASP A 112 -12.02 -29.03 -10.02
C ASP A 112 -11.16 -29.16 -11.29
N THR A 113 -10.79 -28.04 -11.90
CA THR A 113 -9.94 -28.01 -13.10
C THR A 113 -8.49 -28.38 -12.78
N PHE A 114 -8.07 -28.26 -11.52
CA PHE A 114 -6.73 -28.66 -11.05
C PHE A 114 -6.64 -30.13 -10.61
N LEU A 115 -7.77 -30.83 -10.51
CA LEU A 115 -7.84 -32.23 -10.06
C LEU A 115 -7.86 -33.24 -11.22
N LYS A 116 -7.84 -32.77 -12.46
CA LYS A 116 -7.76 -33.58 -13.69
C LYS A 116 -6.31 -33.82 -14.08
#